data_AF-A0A9D9DIZ8-F1
#
_entry.id   AF-A0A9D9DIZ8-F1
#
_cell.length_a   1.000
_cell.length_b   1.000
_cell.length_c   1.000
_cell.angle_alpha   90.00
_cell.angle_beta   90.00
_cell.angle_gamma   90.00
#
_symmetry.space_group_name_H-M   'P 1'
#
loop_
_entity.id
_entity.type
_entity.pdbx_description
1 polymer ?
#
loop_
_entity_poly.entity_id
_entity_poly.type
_entity_poly.pdbx_seq_one_letter_code
_entity_poly.pdbx_strand_id
1 'polypeptide(L)'
;MNVSIFFFVTVIFLTLFNGFNIGIKGNYISRTFIDLPVSLIKSCVLVNEESYDENSSYFDKNKLEENVKEYLTINLKEHVESYNLSFYYFYYDENLDLIYDLGNYPKNVQIHFNADIYKNIDIDKYLVFTMEDLF
;
A
#
# COMPACT_ATOMS: atom_id res chain seq x y z
N MET A 1 34.08 -7.78 -38.08
CA MET A 1 34.13 -6.77 -37.01
C MET A 1 32.78 -6.09 -36.76
N ASN A 2 32.00 -5.75 -37.79
CA ASN A 2 30.70 -5.07 -37.63
C ASN A 2 29.60 -5.91 -36.94
N VAL A 3 29.55 -7.23 -37.16
CA VAL A 3 28.52 -8.11 -36.57
C VAL A 3 28.64 -8.21 -35.05
N SER A 4 29.87 -8.33 -34.53
CA SER A 4 30.13 -8.42 -33.09
C SER A 4 29.82 -7.11 -32.37
N ILE A 5 30.14 -5.96 -32.99
CA ILE A 5 29.82 -4.64 -32.45
C ILE A 5 28.29 -4.44 -32.45
N PHE A 6 27.61 -4.80 -33.54
CA PHE A 6 26.15 -4.73 -33.62
C PHE A 6 25.46 -5.59 -32.55
N PHE A 7 25.95 -6.82 -32.34
CA PHE A 7 25.44 -7.71 -31.31
C PHE A 7 25.64 -7.12 -29.90
N PHE A 8 26.84 -6.60 -29.62
CA PHE A 8 27.17 -5.97 -28.34
C PHE A 8 26.26 -4.77 -28.04
N VAL A 9 26.08 -3.88 -29.01
CA VAL A 9 25.16 -2.74 -28.90
C VAL A 9 23.73 -3.21 -28.64
N THR A 10 23.26 -4.22 -29.37
CA THR A 10 21.90 -4.75 -29.23
C THR A 10 21.65 -5.32 -27.82
N VAL A 11 22.61 -6.07 -27.28
CA VAL A 11 22.51 -6.62 -25.91
C VAL A 11 22.47 -5.52 -24.86
N ILE A 12 23.29 -4.47 -25.01
CA ILE A 12 23.26 -3.31 -24.10
C ILE A 12 21.90 -2.63 -24.15
N PHE A 13 21.39 -2.33 -25.35
CA PHE A 13 20.09 -1.68 -25.50
C PHE A 13 18.94 -2.49 -24.89
N LEU A 14 18.91 -3.80 -25.12
CA LEU A 14 17.90 -4.68 -24.52
C LEU A 14 17.99 -4.70 -22.98
N THR A 15 19.21 -4.66 -22.44
CA THR A 15 19.42 -4.65 -20.98
C THR A 15 18.93 -3.33 -20.37
N LEU A 16 19.27 -2.19 -20.99
CA LEU A 16 18.81 -0.87 -20.56
C LEU A 16 17.29 -0.75 -20.66
N PHE A 17 16.71 -1.23 -21.75
CA PHE A 17 15.26 -1.20 -21.96
C PHE A 17 14.50 -2.03 -20.92
N ASN A 18 15.01 -3.23 -20.60
CA ASN A 18 14.45 -4.05 -19.53
C ASN A 18 14.56 -3.35 -18.16
N GLY A 19 15.73 -2.79 -17.83
CA GLY A 19 15.92 -2.05 -16.57
C GLY A 19 14.98 -0.85 -16.45
N PHE A 20 14.79 -0.11 -17.54
CA PHE A 20 13.87 1.02 -17.60
C PHE A 20 12.42 0.61 -17.39
N ASN A 21 11.96 -0.47 -18.04
CA ASN A 21 10.61 -0.99 -17.86
C ASN A 21 10.36 -1.45 -16.42
N ILE A 22 11.32 -2.16 -15.82
CA ILE A 22 11.23 -2.57 -14.40
C ILE A 22 11.13 -1.34 -13.49
N GLY A 23 11.94 -0.30 -13.75
CA GLY A 23 11.92 0.95 -12.99
C GLY A 23 10.61 1.71 -13.09
N ILE A 24 10.04 1.86 -14.29
CA ILE A 24 8.74 2.51 -14.49
C ILE A 24 7.64 1.73 -13.77
N LYS A 25 7.60 0.41 -13.99
CA LYS A 25 6.62 -0.49 -13.37
C LYS A 25 6.67 -0.38 -11.85
N GLY A 26 7.87 -0.48 -11.27
CA GLY A 26 8.06 -0.36 -9.83
C GLY A 26 7.64 1.00 -9.26
N ASN A 27 7.98 2.09 -9.96
CA ASN A 27 7.57 3.44 -9.55
C ASN A 27 6.05 3.61 -9.58
N TYR A 28 5.40 3.13 -10.65
CA TYR A 28 3.95 3.18 -10.77
C TYR A 28 3.28 2.46 -9.59
N ILE A 29 3.67 1.20 -9.31
CA ILE A 29 3.10 0.42 -8.20
C ILE A 29 3.33 1.12 -6.86
N SER A 30 4.55 1.61 -6.61
CA SER A 30 4.87 2.29 -5.36
C SER A 30 4.04 3.55 -5.17
N ARG A 31 3.79 4.32 -6.23
CA ARG A 31 2.94 5.52 -6.17
C ARG A 31 1.48 5.17 -5.96
N THR A 32 0.95 4.18 -6.67
CA THR A 32 -0.43 3.73 -6.49
C THR A 32 -0.71 3.34 -5.04
N PHE A 33 0.26 2.72 -4.36
CA PHE A 33 0.11 2.41 -2.93
C PHE A 33 0.33 3.63 -2.03
N ILE A 34 1.45 4.36 -2.17
CA ILE A 34 1.78 5.50 -1.29
C ILE A 34 0.74 6.63 -1.40
N ASP A 35 0.21 6.84 -2.60
CA ASP A 35 -0.77 7.88 -2.90
C ASP A 35 -2.22 7.36 -2.78
N LEU A 36 -2.45 6.38 -1.88
CA LEU A 36 -3.80 5.88 -1.58
C LEU A 36 -4.73 7.07 -1.30
N PRO A 37 -5.89 7.16 -1.98
CA PRO A 37 -6.77 8.32 -1.81
C PRO A 37 -7.25 8.43 -0.37
N VAL A 38 -6.96 9.56 0.28
CA VAL A 38 -7.43 9.81 1.66
C VAL A 38 -8.96 9.72 1.76
N SER A 39 -9.69 10.10 0.70
CA SER A 39 -11.15 9.94 0.63
C SER A 39 -11.62 8.49 0.72
N LEU A 40 -10.86 7.54 0.17
CA LEU A 40 -11.14 6.11 0.29
C LEU A 40 -11.03 5.69 1.75
N ILE A 41 -9.98 6.12 2.44
CA ILE A 41 -9.75 5.82 3.86
C ILE A 41 -10.85 6.46 4.73
N LYS A 42 -11.16 7.75 4.52
CA LYS A 42 -12.22 8.47 5.26
C LYS A 42 -13.59 7.82 5.09
N SER A 43 -13.89 7.24 3.92
CA SER A 43 -15.18 6.57 3.68
C SER A 43 -15.39 5.29 4.53
N CYS A 44 -14.32 4.80 5.15
CA CYS A 44 -14.30 3.63 6.02
C CYS A 44 -14.34 3.99 7.51
N VAL A 45 -14.43 5.28 7.84
CA VAL A 45 -14.56 5.76 9.22
C VAL A 45 -16.03 5.82 9.61
N LEU A 46 -16.36 5.21 10.74
CA LEU A 46 -17.67 5.26 11.37
C LEU A 46 -17.61 6.12 12.62
N VAL A 47 -18.74 6.70 13.00
CA VAL A 47 -18.90 7.43 14.28
C VAL A 47 -19.67 6.52 15.22
N ASN A 48 -19.13 6.28 16.41
CA ASN A 48 -19.89 5.56 17.43
C ASN A 48 -20.89 6.52 18.09
N GLU A 49 -22.17 6.40 17.69
CA GLU A 49 -23.28 7.23 18.19
C GLU A 49 -23.65 6.95 19.65
N GLU A 50 -23.22 5.81 20.21
CA GLU A 50 -23.49 5.43 21.62
C GLU A 50 -22.47 6.02 22.60
N SER A 51 -21.37 6.58 22.08
CA SER A 51 -20.32 7.23 22.86
C SER A 51 -20.62 8.73 22.96
N TYR A 52 -20.83 9.23 24.19
CA TYR A 52 -20.95 10.67 24.49
C TYR A 52 -19.66 11.47 24.23
N ASP A 53 -18.56 10.82 23.84
CA ASP A 53 -17.28 11.45 23.55
C ASP A 53 -17.19 11.91 22.08
N GLU A 54 -16.74 13.14 21.84
CA GLU A 54 -16.61 13.75 20.50
C GLU A 54 -15.57 13.03 19.60
N ASN A 55 -14.76 12.13 20.19
CA ASN A 55 -13.71 11.35 19.51
C ASN A 55 -14.09 9.87 19.34
N SER A 56 -15.36 9.61 19.01
CA SER A 56 -15.90 8.25 18.90
C SER A 56 -15.70 7.59 17.53
N SER A 57 -14.93 8.23 16.64
CA SER A 57 -14.65 7.69 15.31
C SER A 57 -13.69 6.50 15.34
N TYR A 58 -14.00 5.48 14.52
CA TYR A 58 -13.21 4.26 14.39
C TYR A 58 -13.24 3.74 12.95
N PHE A 59 -12.25 2.93 12.57
CA PHE A 59 -12.24 2.26 11.26
C PHE A 59 -13.14 1.03 11.26
N ASP A 60 -14.01 0.94 10.26
CA ASP A 60 -14.65 -0.33 9.90
C ASP A 60 -13.61 -1.24 9.24
N LYS A 61 -13.14 -2.25 9.98
CA LYS A 61 -12.06 -3.16 9.55
C LYS A 61 -12.37 -3.82 8.21
N ASN A 62 -13.57 -4.39 8.09
CA ASN A 62 -13.96 -5.15 6.89
C ASN A 62 -14.05 -4.22 5.68
N LYS A 63 -14.70 -3.06 5.85
CA LYS A 63 -14.89 -2.10 4.76
C LYS A 63 -13.58 -1.49 4.31
N LEU A 64 -12.67 -1.18 5.23
CA LEU A 64 -11.35 -0.67 4.91
C LEU A 64 -10.54 -1.69 4.11
N GLU A 65 -10.50 -2.93 4.60
CA GLU A 65 -9.77 -4.03 3.95
C GLU A 65 -10.28 -4.30 2.53
N GLU A 66 -11.60 -4.36 2.37
CA GLU A 66 -12.25 -4.55 1.07
C GLU A 66 -11.96 -3.40 0.12
N ASN A 67 -12.19 -2.15 0.54
CA ASN A 67 -12.05 -0.98 -0.33
C ASN A 67 -10.60 -0.78 -0.80
N VAL A 68 -9.63 -0.94 0.10
CA VAL A 68 -8.20 -0.80 -0.25
C VAL A 68 -7.81 -1.92 -1.22
N LYS A 69 -8.24 -3.15 -0.96
CA LYS A 69 -7.97 -4.29 -1.85
C LYS A 69 -8.61 -4.10 -3.22
N GLU A 70 -9.85 -3.64 -3.29
CA GLU A 70 -10.54 -3.35 -4.55
C GLU A 70 -9.79 -2.27 -5.34
N TYR A 71 -9.46 -1.15 -4.69
CA TYR A 71 -8.70 -0.07 -5.30
C TYR A 71 -7.37 -0.55 -5.87
N LEU A 72 -6.57 -1.27 -5.09
CA LEU A 72 -5.27 -1.78 -5.54
C LEU A 72 -5.44 -2.80 -6.67
N THR A 73 -6.44 -3.68 -6.59
CA THR A 73 -6.71 -4.67 -7.65
C THR A 73 -7.06 -4.00 -8.98
N ILE A 74 -7.88 -2.95 -8.96
CA ILE A 74 -8.27 -2.22 -10.16
C ILE A 74 -7.06 -1.48 -10.75
N ASN A 75 -6.30 -0.75 -9.92
CA ASN A 75 -5.22 0.11 -10.39
C ASN A 75 -3.93 -0.65 -10.73
N LEU A 76 -3.71 -1.86 -10.18
CA LEU A 76 -2.48 -2.63 -10.38
C LEU A 76 -2.63 -3.83 -11.32
N LYS A 77 -3.83 -4.10 -11.86
CA LYS A 77 -4.14 -5.31 -12.65
C LYS A 77 -3.15 -5.62 -13.79
N GLU A 78 -2.63 -4.60 -14.46
CA GLU A 78 -1.69 -4.75 -15.59
C GLU A 78 -0.22 -4.57 -15.17
N HIS A 79 0.01 -4.24 -13.91
CA HIS A 79 1.32 -3.91 -13.37
C HIS A 79 1.81 -4.94 -12.35
N VAL A 80 0.96 -5.77 -11.76
CA VAL A 80 1.34 -6.77 -10.77
C VAL A 80 0.52 -8.04 -10.97
N GLU A 81 1.18 -9.19 -11.04
CA GLU A 81 0.47 -10.48 -11.14
C GLU A 81 -0.18 -10.87 -9.82
N SER A 82 0.53 -10.64 -8.71
CA SER A 82 0.03 -10.86 -7.35
C SER A 82 0.74 -9.96 -6.35
N TYR A 83 0.02 -9.57 -5.30
CA TYR A 83 0.55 -8.80 -4.19
C TYR A 83 -0.02 -9.33 -2.88
N ASN A 84 0.71 -9.10 -1.80
CA ASN A 84 0.28 -9.33 -0.43
C ASN A 84 -0.14 -8.00 0.18
N LEU A 85 -1.26 -8.02 0.88
CA LEU A 85 -1.80 -6.87 1.60
C LEU A 85 -2.17 -7.34 3.00
N SER A 86 -1.69 -6.63 4.02
CA SER A 86 -2.03 -6.92 5.41
C SER A 86 -2.33 -5.64 6.19
N PHE A 87 -3.16 -5.80 7.23
CA PHE A 87 -3.66 -4.70 8.03
C PHE A 87 -3.36 -4.96 9.50
N TYR A 88 -2.72 -3.99 10.14
CA TYR A 88 -2.38 -4.03 11.54
C TYR A 88 -3.08 -2.87 12.24
N TYR A 89 -4.16 -3.18 12.97
CA TYR A 89 -4.88 -2.21 13.79
C TYR A 89 -4.18 -2.07 15.13
N PHE A 90 -4.02 -0.84 15.62
CA PHE A 90 -3.20 -0.60 16.79
C PHE A 90 -3.60 0.62 17.62
N TYR A 91 -3.12 0.65 18.86
CA TYR A 91 -3.12 1.82 19.73
C TYR A 91 -1.76 1.94 20.44
N TYR A 92 -1.50 3.11 21.00
CA TYR A 92 -0.35 3.33 21.87
C TYR A 92 -0.78 3.17 23.33
N ASP A 93 -0.03 2.39 24.10
CA ASP A 93 -0.25 2.27 25.53
C ASP A 93 0.30 3.49 26.30
N GLU A 94 0.22 3.48 27.64
CA GLU A 94 0.73 4.55 28.49
C GLU A 94 2.25 4.79 28.35
N ASN A 95 3.00 3.80 27.86
CA ASN A 95 4.44 3.86 27.63
C ASN A 95 4.80 4.24 26.18
N LEU A 96 3.80 4.52 25.34
CA LEU A 96 3.93 4.74 23.89
C LEU A 96 4.38 3.48 23.11
N ASP A 97 4.18 2.30 23.69
CA ASP A 97 4.39 1.05 22.98
C ASP A 97 3.21 0.79 22.04
N LEU A 98 3.53 0.30 20.84
CA LEU A 98 2.55 -0.01 19.81
C LEU A 98 1.95 -1.39 20.08
N ILE A 99 0.66 -1.43 20.40
CA ILE A 99 -0.07 -2.64 20.79
C ILE A 99 -1.13 -2.97 19.73
N TYR A 100 -1.25 -4.26 19.40
CA TYR A 100 -2.28 -4.75 18.49
C TYR A 100 -3.68 -4.54 19.07
N ASP A 101 -4.58 -3.94 18.28
CA ASP A 101 -5.94 -3.62 18.69
C ASP A 101 -6.92 -4.75 18.34
N LEU A 102 -7.22 -5.56 19.36
CA LEU A 102 -8.24 -6.61 19.32
C LEU A 102 -9.67 -6.09 19.51
N GLY A 103 -9.84 -4.79 19.75
CA GLY A 103 -11.13 -4.16 19.95
C GLY A 103 -11.97 -4.05 18.68
N ASN A 104 -13.23 -3.70 18.87
CA ASN A 104 -14.21 -3.48 17.79
C ASN A 104 -14.12 -2.08 17.18
N TYR A 105 -13.42 -1.15 17.84
CA TYR A 105 -13.40 0.27 17.50
C TYR A 105 -11.96 0.81 17.30
N PRO A 106 -11.20 0.24 16.34
CA PRO A 106 -9.81 0.65 16.14
C PRO A 106 -9.69 2.08 15.61
N LYS A 107 -8.77 2.85 16.17
CA LYS A 107 -8.51 4.23 15.76
C LYS A 107 -7.32 4.41 14.82
N ASN A 108 -6.41 3.45 14.82
CA ASN A 108 -5.22 3.50 13.97
C ASN A 108 -5.07 2.21 13.21
N VAL A 109 -4.52 2.33 12.00
CA VAL A 109 -4.24 1.20 11.13
C VAL A 109 -2.95 1.43 10.38
N GLN A 110 -2.13 0.39 10.32
CA GLN A 110 -1.01 0.28 9.42
C GLN A 110 -1.39 -0.69 8.31
N ILE A 111 -1.24 -0.26 7.06
CA ILE A 111 -1.45 -1.07 5.88
C ILE A 111 -0.07 -1.44 5.34
N HIS A 112 0.17 -2.72 5.16
CA HIS A 112 1.39 -3.26 4.58
C HIS A 112 1.10 -3.82 3.20
N PHE A 113 1.90 -3.40 2.22
CA PHE A 113 1.83 -3.85 0.84
C PHE A 113 3.17 -4.43 0.41
N ASN A 114 3.13 -5.64 -0.13
CA ASN A 114 4.28 -6.31 -0.71
C ASN A 114 3.96 -6.87 -2.10
N ALA A 115 4.81 -6.61 -3.09
CA ALA A 115 4.62 -7.11 -4.45
C ALA A 115 5.95 -7.35 -5.17
N ASP A 116 6.06 -8.49 -5.85
CA ASP A 116 7.20 -8.79 -6.72
C ASP A 116 7.07 -8.03 -8.04
N ILE A 117 8.07 -7.18 -8.35
CA ILE A 117 8.11 -6.46 -9.63
C ILE A 117 8.77 -7.34 -10.71
N TYR A 118 9.91 -7.94 -10.36
CA TYR A 118 10.72 -8.78 -11.25
C TYR A 118 11.76 -9.61 -10.47
N LYS A 119 11.64 -10.95 -10.52
CA LYS A 119 12.56 -11.90 -9.86
C LYS A 119 12.75 -11.57 -8.37
N ASN A 120 13.91 -11.05 -7.99
CA ASN A 120 14.29 -10.72 -6.62
C ASN A 120 14.12 -9.23 -6.31
N ILE A 121 13.35 -8.50 -7.13
CA ILE A 121 13.06 -7.09 -6.95
C ILE A 121 11.60 -7.00 -6.54
N ASP A 122 11.38 -6.61 -5.29
CA ASP A 122 10.09 -6.41 -4.68
C ASP A 122 9.87 -4.95 -4.28
N ILE A 123 8.61 -4.62 -4.05
CA ILE A 123 8.18 -3.43 -3.35
C ILE A 123 7.67 -3.89 -2.01
N ASP A 124 8.25 -3.34 -0.95
CA ASP A 124 7.79 -3.51 0.42
C ASP A 124 7.53 -2.12 1.02
N LYS A 125 6.25 -1.83 1.32
CA LYS A 125 5.80 -0.50 1.75
C LYS A 125 4.75 -0.59 2.85
N TYR A 126 4.77 0.43 3.70
CA TYR A 126 3.85 0.60 4.81
C TYR A 126 3.23 1.98 4.74
N LEU A 127 1.93 2.07 5.02
CA LEU A 127 1.22 3.31 5.25
C LEU A 127 0.53 3.26 6.60
N VAL A 128 0.55 4.37 7.31
CA VAL A 128 -0.09 4.50 8.62
C VAL A 128 -1.17 5.56 8.50
N PHE A 129 -2.35 5.25 9.00
CA PHE A 129 -3.45 6.19 9.13
C PHE A 129 -3.91 6.21 10.59
N THR A 130 -3.93 7.41 11.15
CA THR A 130 -4.54 7.69 12.44
C THR A 130 -5.80 8.54 12.24
N MET A 131 -6.74 8.52 13.19
CA MET A 131 -7.90 9.41 13.10
C MET A 131 -7.50 10.89 13.08
N GLU A 132 -6.41 11.26 13.77
CA GLU A 132 -5.89 12.63 13.78
C GLU A 132 -5.46 13.09 12.39
N ASP A 133 -4.90 12.20 11.56
CA ASP A 133 -4.50 12.54 10.19
C ASP A 133 -5.70 12.73 9.24
N LEU A 134 -6.88 12.24 9.63
CA LEU A 134 -8.07 12.22 8.80
C LEU A 134 -9.04 13.37 9.09
N PHE A 135 -8.84 14.18 10.13
CA PHE A 135 -9.74 15.27 10.52
C PHE A 135 -9.02 16.59 10.74
#